data_AF-A0A9R1R579-F1
#
_entry.id   AF-A0A9R1R579-F1
#
_cell.length_a   1.000
_cell.length_b   1.000
_cell.length_c   1.000
_cell.angle_alpha   90.00
_cell.angle_beta   90.00
_cell.angle_gamma   90.00
#
_symmetry.space_group_name_H-M   'P 1'
#
loop_
_entity.id
_entity.type
_entity.pdbx_description
1 polymer ?
#
loop_
_entity_poly.entity_id
_entity_poly.type
_entity_poly.pdbx_seq_one_letter_code
_entity_poly.pdbx_strand_id
1 'polypeptide(L)'
;MMEHTAVGEDQAMSDLRDKHRMDRESLTLTSQPFKTLALFVLAIGQSIRSTCSCVLKEGSRLKFLVPLLGATCVLLLVTDGPHEKHMQELLWYARFGLWWVILGVASSIGLGSGLHTFVLYLGPHIALFTMKAVQCGRVDLKSAPYDTILLKRRPSWLEKDCLEFGPPIYQETIPFSKILHEVHLEAVLWGIGTALGELPPYFISRAGYNK
;
A
#
# COMPACT_ATOMS: atom_id res chain seq x y z
N MET A 1 -54.59 -15.30 -15.73
CA MET A 1 -54.13 -15.49 -14.33
C MET A 1 -52.60 -15.49 -14.18
N MET A 2 -51.81 -15.35 -15.25
CA MET A 2 -50.33 -15.23 -15.20
C MET A 2 -49.81 -13.76 -15.20
N GLU A 3 -50.64 -12.77 -15.52
CA GLU A 3 -50.21 -11.35 -15.57
C GLU A 3 -50.04 -10.72 -14.18
N HIS A 4 -50.83 -11.14 -13.18
CA HIS A 4 -50.76 -10.56 -11.84
C HIS A 4 -49.55 -11.03 -11.03
N THR A 5 -48.93 -12.17 -11.37
CA THR A 5 -47.73 -12.68 -10.70
C THR A 5 -46.46 -11.97 -11.17
N ALA A 6 -46.36 -11.65 -12.47
CA ALA A 6 -45.21 -10.94 -13.02
C ALA A 6 -45.09 -9.50 -12.47
N VAL A 7 -46.21 -8.79 -12.37
CA VAL A 7 -46.24 -7.42 -11.81
C VAL A 7 -45.82 -7.39 -10.34
N GLY A 8 -46.16 -8.42 -9.56
CA GLY A 8 -45.76 -8.51 -8.15
C GLY A 8 -44.26 -8.77 -7.95
N GLU A 9 -43.64 -9.56 -8.83
CA GLU A 9 -42.20 -9.85 -8.79
C GLU A 9 -41.35 -8.64 -9.21
N ASP A 10 -41.80 -7.90 -10.23
CA ASP A 10 -41.13 -6.67 -10.68
C ASP A 10 -41.16 -5.58 -9.61
N GLN A 11 -42.27 -5.46 -8.90
CA GLN A 11 -42.45 -4.47 -7.84
C GLN A 11 -41.63 -4.82 -6.60
N ALA A 12 -41.51 -6.11 -6.26
CA ALA A 12 -40.63 -6.60 -5.19
C ALA A 12 -39.14 -6.43 -5.53
N MET A 13 -38.74 -6.63 -6.79
CA MET A 13 -37.37 -6.38 -7.26
C MET A 13 -37.02 -4.89 -7.26
N SER A 14 -37.98 -4.02 -7.59
CA SER A 14 -37.79 -2.56 -7.52
C SER A 14 -37.61 -2.10 -6.07
N ASP A 15 -38.45 -2.59 -5.14
CA ASP A 15 -38.35 -2.26 -3.72
C ASP A 15 -37.02 -2.74 -3.09
N LEU A 16 -36.56 -3.95 -3.46
CA LEU A 16 -35.25 -4.46 -3.05
C LEU A 16 -34.10 -3.62 -3.62
N ARG A 17 -34.23 -3.14 -4.86
CA ARG A 17 -33.23 -2.29 -5.52
C ARG A 17 -33.17 -0.91 -4.87
N ASP A 18 -34.30 -0.33 -4.52
CA ASP A 18 -34.38 0.96 -3.82
C ASP A 18 -33.87 0.85 -2.39
N LYS A 19 -34.16 -0.24 -1.69
CA LYS A 19 -33.60 -0.53 -0.36
C LYS A 19 -32.08 -0.70 -0.39
N HIS A 20 -31.56 -1.43 -1.38
CA HIS A 20 -30.11 -1.54 -1.61
C HIS A 20 -29.46 -0.21 -2.00
N ARG A 21 -30.18 0.66 -2.71
CA ARG A 21 -29.72 2.00 -3.06
C ARG A 21 -29.65 2.89 -1.82
N MET A 22 -30.67 2.86 -0.96
CA MET A 22 -30.69 3.58 0.31
C MET A 22 -29.58 3.11 1.26
N ASP A 23 -29.33 1.80 1.35
CA ASP A 23 -28.23 1.26 2.15
C ASP A 23 -26.85 1.71 1.61
N ARG A 24 -26.68 1.80 0.28
CA ARG A 24 -25.45 2.31 -0.35
C ARG A 24 -25.26 3.82 -0.19
N GLU A 25 -26.34 4.59 -0.21
CA GLU A 25 -26.30 6.05 0.03
C GLU A 25 -26.02 6.35 1.52
N SER A 26 -26.42 5.46 2.44
CA SER A 26 -26.10 5.56 3.87
C SER A 26 -24.64 5.18 4.22
N LEU A 27 -23.96 4.45 3.33
CA LEU A 27 -22.54 4.09 3.46
C LEU A 27 -21.64 5.23 2.95
N THR A 28 -21.90 6.44 3.44
CA THR A 28 -20.98 7.56 3.29
C THR A 28 -19.82 7.37 4.26
N LEU A 29 -18.59 7.49 3.75
CA LEU A 29 -17.32 7.28 4.46
C LEU A 29 -17.17 8.15 5.74
N THR A 30 -18.07 9.11 5.93
CA THR A 30 -18.11 10.11 6.99
C THR A 30 -18.97 9.75 8.20
N SER A 31 -19.86 8.74 8.14
CA SER A 31 -20.73 8.43 9.30
C SER A 31 -20.23 7.30 10.20
N GLN A 32 -19.54 6.27 9.69
CA GLN A 32 -19.12 5.09 10.51
C GLN A 32 -17.75 4.51 10.07
N PRO A 33 -16.62 5.20 10.32
CA PRO A 33 -15.30 4.84 9.79
C PRO A 33 -14.82 3.44 10.19
N PHE A 34 -15.14 2.98 11.41
CA PHE A 34 -14.75 1.64 11.89
C PHE A 34 -15.53 0.50 11.24
N LYS A 35 -16.80 0.71 10.91
CA LYS A 35 -17.61 -0.31 10.23
C LYS A 35 -17.24 -0.42 8.75
N THR A 36 -16.92 0.69 8.10
CA THR A 36 -16.40 0.68 6.72
C THR A 36 -15.06 -0.03 6.65
N LEU A 37 -14.16 0.20 7.62
CA LEU A 37 -12.89 -0.54 7.73
C LEU A 37 -13.11 -2.04 7.98
N ALA A 38 -14.01 -2.41 8.89
CA ALA A 38 -14.31 -3.81 9.18
C ALA A 38 -14.90 -4.55 7.96
N LEU A 39 -15.82 -3.91 7.23
CA LEU A 39 -16.39 -4.44 5.99
C LEU A 39 -15.34 -4.54 4.88
N PHE A 40 -14.41 -3.59 4.80
CA PHE A 40 -13.30 -3.62 3.85
C PHE A 40 -12.32 -4.77 4.12
N VAL A 41 -11.94 -4.98 5.39
CA VAL A 41 -11.09 -6.12 5.80
C VAL A 41 -11.80 -7.45 5.50
N LEU A 42 -13.12 -7.52 5.75
CA LEU A 42 -13.92 -8.70 5.48
C LEU A 42 -14.03 -8.98 3.96
N ALA A 43 -14.20 -7.94 3.14
CA ALA A 43 -14.22 -8.05 1.68
C ALA A 43 -12.85 -8.47 1.10
N ILE A 44 -11.74 -7.95 1.64
CA ILE A 44 -10.39 -8.42 1.31
C ILE A 44 -10.23 -9.89 1.69
N GLY A 45 -10.61 -10.27 2.91
CA GLY A 45 -10.52 -11.66 3.37
C GLY A 45 -11.33 -12.63 2.49
N GLN A 46 -12.53 -12.22 2.08
CA GLN A 46 -13.38 -13.01 1.20
C GLN A 46 -12.83 -13.08 -0.24
N SER A 47 -12.22 -12.01 -0.74
CA SER A 47 -11.57 -11.98 -2.04
C SER A 47 -10.30 -12.85 -2.06
N ILE A 48 -9.48 -12.80 -1.01
CA ILE A 48 -8.32 -13.68 -0.83
C ILE A 48 -8.79 -15.13 -0.76
N ARG A 49 -9.87 -15.42 -0.02
CA ARG A 49 -10.43 -16.77 0.09
C ARG A 49 -10.95 -17.29 -1.25
N SER A 50 -11.60 -16.44 -2.04
CA SER A 50 -12.10 -16.78 -3.39
C SER A 50 -10.95 -17.05 -4.35
N THR A 51 -9.95 -16.17 -4.40
CA THR A 51 -8.74 -16.34 -5.21
C THR A 51 -7.95 -17.58 -4.79
N CYS A 52 -7.77 -17.78 -3.48
CA CYS A 52 -7.10 -18.97 -2.94
C CYS A 52 -7.85 -20.24 -3.30
N SER A 53 -9.19 -20.25 -3.20
CA SER A 53 -10.01 -21.41 -3.59
C SER A 53 -9.99 -21.67 -5.10
N CYS A 54 -9.92 -20.62 -5.93
CA CYS A 54 -9.81 -20.73 -7.38
C CYS A 54 -8.44 -21.30 -7.80
N VAL A 55 -7.37 -20.77 -7.21
CA VAL A 55 -5.98 -21.22 -7.39
C VAL A 55 -5.77 -22.65 -6.90
N LEU A 56 -6.44 -23.02 -5.80
CA LEU A 56 -6.48 -24.40 -5.28
C LEU A 56 -7.30 -25.36 -6.16
N LYS A 57 -8.20 -24.89 -7.02
CA LYS A 57 -9.04 -25.77 -7.85
C LYS A 57 -8.30 -26.24 -9.10
N GLU A 58 -7.46 -25.39 -9.69
CA GLU A 58 -6.77 -25.64 -10.96
C GLU A 58 -5.36 -26.28 -10.80
N GLY A 59 -4.72 -26.15 -9.64
CA GLY A 59 -3.30 -26.52 -9.45
C GLY A 59 -3.06 -27.69 -8.50
N SER A 60 -3.21 -28.95 -8.96
CA SER A 60 -2.84 -30.14 -8.16
C SER A 60 -1.39 -30.09 -7.65
N ARG A 61 -0.45 -29.55 -8.44
CA ARG A 61 0.95 -29.35 -8.03
C ARG A 61 1.15 -28.23 -7.00
N LEU A 62 0.30 -27.21 -7.02
CA LEU A 62 0.41 -26.06 -6.13
C LEU A 62 -0.04 -26.39 -4.71
N LYS A 63 -0.97 -27.35 -4.55
CA LYS A 63 -1.41 -27.89 -3.25
C LYS A 63 -0.29 -28.52 -2.43
N PHE A 64 0.73 -29.08 -3.08
CA PHE A 64 1.91 -29.61 -2.40
C PHE A 64 3.02 -28.56 -2.30
N LEU A 65 3.20 -27.76 -3.35
CA LEU A 65 4.26 -26.75 -3.40
C LEU A 65 4.07 -25.65 -2.33
N VAL A 66 2.83 -25.18 -2.09
CA VAL A 66 2.54 -24.12 -1.11
C VAL A 66 2.80 -24.57 0.33
N PRO A 67 2.28 -25.71 0.82
CA PRO A 67 2.61 -26.18 2.17
C PRO A 67 4.06 -26.65 2.27
N LEU A 68 4.69 -27.14 1.19
CA LEU A 68 6.11 -27.48 1.21
C LEU A 68 6.97 -26.22 1.35
N LEU A 69 6.70 -25.18 0.56
CA LEU A 69 7.39 -23.89 0.65
C LEU A 69 7.08 -23.18 1.98
N GLY A 70 5.84 -23.30 2.46
CA GLY A 70 5.41 -22.81 3.75
C GLY A 70 6.09 -23.55 4.91
N ALA A 71 6.20 -24.87 4.84
CA ALA A 71 6.90 -25.68 5.84
C ALA A 71 8.41 -25.42 5.79
N THR A 72 9.01 -25.27 4.62
CA THR A 72 10.42 -24.85 4.49
C THR A 72 10.62 -23.44 5.05
N CYS A 73 9.73 -22.50 4.77
CA CYS A 73 9.77 -21.15 5.32
C CYS A 73 9.61 -21.15 6.85
N VAL A 74 8.63 -21.90 7.38
CA VAL A 74 8.43 -22.05 8.83
C VAL A 74 9.59 -22.74 9.48
N LEU A 75 10.16 -23.80 8.88
CA LEU A 75 11.34 -24.49 9.40
C LEU A 75 12.55 -23.56 9.43
N LEU A 76 12.75 -22.75 8.39
CA LEU A 76 13.80 -21.71 8.35
C LEU A 76 13.56 -20.59 9.38
N LEU A 77 12.30 -20.24 9.66
CA LEU A 77 11.93 -19.23 10.66
C LEU A 77 11.97 -19.74 12.10
N VAL A 78 11.81 -21.05 12.32
CA VAL A 78 11.79 -21.70 13.65
C VAL A 78 13.18 -22.20 14.07
N THR A 79 14.10 -22.42 13.14
CA THR A 79 15.50 -22.68 13.51
C THR A 79 16.17 -21.39 14.00
N ASP A 80 16.38 -21.30 15.33
CA ASP A 80 17.20 -20.29 16.03
C ASP A 80 18.68 -20.34 15.57
N GLY A 81 18.93 -19.89 14.34
CA GLY A 81 20.27 -19.66 13.79
C GLY A 81 20.76 -18.22 14.03
N PRO A 82 21.89 -17.79 13.41
CA PRO A 82 22.45 -16.42 13.51
C PRO A 82 21.58 -15.35 12.81
N HIS A 83 20.27 -15.53 12.85
CA HIS A 83 19.25 -14.86 12.06
C HIS A 83 18.63 -13.66 12.77
N GLU A 84 18.95 -13.41 14.06
CA GLU A 84 18.41 -12.26 14.80
C GLU A 84 18.72 -10.92 14.08
N LYS A 85 19.93 -10.78 13.52
CA LYS A 85 20.31 -9.60 12.73
C LYS A 85 19.53 -9.51 11.41
N HIS A 86 19.34 -10.62 10.71
CA HIS A 86 18.63 -10.65 9.42
C HIS A 86 17.12 -10.46 9.58
N MET A 87 16.53 -10.96 10.67
CA MET A 87 15.13 -10.73 11.00
C MET A 87 14.88 -9.28 11.37
N GLN A 88 15.79 -8.66 12.13
CA GLN A 88 15.70 -7.23 12.43
C GLN A 88 15.81 -6.38 11.16
N GLU A 89 16.75 -6.68 10.27
CA GLU A 89 16.84 -6.02 8.95
C GLU A 89 15.55 -6.18 8.16
N LEU A 90 14.99 -7.40 8.07
CA LEU A 90 13.73 -7.66 7.37
C LEU A 90 12.56 -6.86 7.99
N LEU A 91 12.50 -6.75 9.31
CA LEU A 91 11.49 -5.93 9.99
C LEU A 91 11.63 -4.44 9.66
N TRP A 92 12.85 -3.92 9.51
CA TRP A 92 13.07 -2.54 9.06
C TRP A 92 12.58 -2.33 7.63
N TYR A 93 12.92 -3.25 6.70
CA TYR A 93 12.41 -3.20 5.33
C TYR A 93 10.88 -3.33 5.26
N ALA A 94 10.29 -4.25 6.04
CA ALA A 94 8.85 -4.44 6.09
C ALA A 94 8.14 -3.20 6.65
N ARG A 95 8.68 -2.60 7.71
CA ARG A 95 8.16 -1.35 8.29
C ARG A 95 8.26 -0.19 7.31
N PHE A 96 9.37 -0.07 6.59
CA PHE A 96 9.57 0.92 5.54
C PHE A 96 8.56 0.76 4.40
N GLY A 97 8.43 -0.45 3.87
CA GLY A 97 7.45 -0.77 2.83
C GLY A 97 6.03 -0.48 3.29
N LEU A 98 5.66 -0.96 4.47
CA LEU A 98 4.33 -0.75 5.04
C LEU A 98 4.02 0.73 5.26
N TRP A 99 4.99 1.53 5.73
CA TRP A 99 4.83 2.96 5.94
C TRP A 99 4.45 3.68 4.63
N TRP A 100 5.22 3.47 3.56
CA TRP A 100 4.99 4.13 2.29
C TRP A 100 3.74 3.61 1.56
N VAL A 101 3.45 2.32 1.65
CA VAL A 101 2.23 1.74 1.10
C VAL A 101 0.99 2.28 1.82
N ILE A 102 0.99 2.35 3.16
CA ILE A 102 -0.14 2.90 3.93
C ILE A 102 -0.36 4.37 3.58
N LEU A 103 0.70 5.17 3.46
CA LEU A 103 0.58 6.57 3.04
C LEU A 103 0.01 6.70 1.61
N GLY A 104 0.42 5.82 0.70
CA GLY A 104 -0.13 5.75 -0.66
C GLY A 104 -1.62 5.38 -0.68
N VAL A 105 -2.03 4.38 0.12
CA VAL A 105 -3.45 4.01 0.28
C VAL A 105 -4.25 5.17 0.86
N ALA A 106 -3.72 5.82 1.90
CA ALA A 106 -4.36 6.99 2.52
C ALA A 106 -4.49 8.17 1.54
N SER A 107 -3.54 8.32 0.60
CA SER A 107 -3.60 9.31 -0.47
C SER A 107 -4.74 9.04 -1.46
N SER A 108 -5.05 7.78 -1.75
CA SER A 108 -6.15 7.38 -2.64
C SER A 108 -7.53 7.50 -1.97
N ILE A 109 -7.63 7.10 -0.70
CA ILE A 109 -8.90 7.16 0.07
C ILE A 109 -9.22 8.60 0.52
N GLY A 110 -8.21 9.44 0.69
CA GLY A 110 -8.30 10.76 1.30
C GLY A 110 -9.10 11.77 0.48
N LEU A 111 -10.42 11.84 0.73
CA LEU A 111 -11.31 13.01 0.61
C LEU A 111 -11.06 13.97 -0.59
N GLY A 112 -10.65 13.46 -1.75
CA GLY A 112 -10.60 14.22 -3.00
C GLY A 112 -9.33 15.06 -3.29
N SER A 113 -8.22 14.90 -2.57
CA SER A 113 -6.95 15.51 -3.03
C SER A 113 -5.71 14.68 -2.68
N GLY A 114 -5.45 13.62 -3.45
CA GLY A 114 -4.20 12.84 -3.34
C GLY A 114 -2.93 13.71 -3.43
N LEU A 115 -3.03 14.87 -4.10
CA LEU A 115 -2.01 15.93 -4.13
C LEU A 115 -1.64 16.44 -2.73
N HIS A 116 -2.61 16.64 -1.84
CA HIS A 116 -2.34 17.17 -0.50
C HIS A 116 -1.47 16.19 0.31
N THR A 117 -1.78 14.90 0.24
CA THR A 117 -0.99 13.85 0.90
C THR A 117 0.42 13.76 0.29
N PHE A 118 0.54 13.91 -1.04
CA PHE A 118 1.85 14.00 -1.70
C PHE A 118 2.67 15.19 -1.18
N VAL A 119 2.09 16.39 -1.14
CA VAL A 119 2.76 17.63 -0.70
C VAL A 119 3.15 17.59 0.79
N LEU A 120 2.44 16.83 1.62
CA LEU A 120 2.76 16.72 3.05
C LEU A 120 3.85 15.70 3.38
N TYR A 121 3.97 14.62 2.60
CA TYR A 121 4.85 13.50 2.96
C TYR A 121 5.91 13.21 1.90
N LEU A 122 5.52 12.80 0.69
CA LEU A 122 6.47 12.37 -0.34
C LEU A 122 7.26 13.56 -0.94
N GLY A 123 6.59 14.68 -1.20
CA GLY A 123 7.20 15.89 -1.74
C GLY A 123 8.32 16.45 -0.84
N PRO A 124 8.07 16.70 0.45
CA PRO A 124 9.08 17.17 1.39
C PRO A 124 10.24 16.20 1.54
N HIS A 125 9.99 14.88 1.49
CA HIS A 125 11.05 13.88 1.50
C HIS A 125 12.01 14.02 0.31
N ILE A 126 11.47 14.12 -0.91
CA ILE A 126 12.27 14.28 -2.13
C ILE A 126 13.00 15.63 -2.11
N ALA A 127 12.31 16.71 -1.71
CA ALA A 127 12.89 18.05 -1.66
C ALA A 127 14.04 18.15 -0.65
N LEU A 128 13.84 17.69 0.58
CA LEU A 128 14.88 17.73 1.63
C LEU A 128 16.09 16.88 1.26
N PHE A 129 15.86 15.70 0.68
CA PHE A 129 16.96 14.85 0.20
C PHE A 129 17.75 15.54 -0.92
N THR A 130 17.05 16.11 -1.90
CA THR A 130 17.67 16.82 -3.02
C THR A 130 18.47 18.04 -2.55
N MET A 131 17.92 18.85 -1.63
CA MET A 131 18.61 20.01 -1.06
C MET A 131 19.88 19.60 -0.33
N LYS A 132 19.82 18.55 0.51
CA LYS A 132 20.99 18.03 1.21
C LYS A 132 22.02 17.43 0.26
N ALA A 133 21.58 16.73 -0.78
CA ALA A 133 22.47 16.16 -1.78
C ALA A 133 23.26 17.24 -2.51
N VAL A 134 22.57 18.29 -2.97
CA VAL A 134 23.19 19.45 -3.63
C VAL A 134 24.12 20.20 -2.69
N GLN A 135 23.73 20.41 -1.43
CA GLN A 135 24.56 21.11 -0.44
C GLN A 135 25.86 20.36 -0.14
N CYS A 136 25.81 19.02 -0.02
CA CYS A 136 27.00 18.21 0.27
C CYS A 136 27.75 17.74 -0.97
N GLY A 137 27.25 18.01 -2.19
CA GLY A 137 27.87 17.56 -3.44
C GLY A 137 27.92 16.03 -3.59
N ARG A 138 26.96 15.31 -2.99
CA ARG A 138 26.93 13.84 -2.88
C ARG A 138 25.51 13.30 -2.85
N VAL A 139 25.33 12.03 -3.20
CA VAL A 139 24.01 11.35 -3.19
C VAL A 139 23.92 10.22 -2.18
N ASP A 140 25.05 9.74 -1.68
CA ASP A 140 25.18 8.65 -0.71
C ASP A 140 24.99 9.14 0.73
N LEU A 141 23.87 9.81 0.97
CA LEU A 141 23.51 10.35 2.28
C LEU A 141 22.82 9.30 3.16
N LYS A 142 22.03 8.41 2.55
CA LYS A 142 21.28 7.39 3.27
C LYS A 142 22.21 6.31 3.78
N SER A 143 22.19 6.05 5.08
CA SER A 143 22.91 4.90 5.65
C SER A 143 22.29 3.55 5.24
N ALA A 144 20.98 3.54 4.97
CA ALA A 144 20.26 2.38 4.44
C ALA A 144 19.01 2.84 3.66
N PRO A 145 18.45 2.02 2.76
CA PRO A 145 17.26 2.39 1.98
C PRO A 145 16.03 2.72 2.84
N TYR A 146 15.93 2.12 4.03
CA TYR A 146 14.83 2.33 4.98
C TYR A 146 14.98 3.58 5.86
N ASP A 147 16.10 4.32 5.77
CA ASP A 147 16.33 5.55 6.53
C ASP A 147 15.60 6.75 5.89
N THR A 148 14.32 6.87 6.26
CA THR A 148 13.37 7.78 5.64
C THR A 148 12.61 8.61 6.69
N ILE A 149 11.89 9.64 6.21
CA ILE A 149 11.03 10.45 7.06
C ILE A 149 9.83 9.63 7.50
N LEU A 150 9.78 9.33 8.80
CA LEU A 150 8.62 8.77 9.48
C LEU A 150 7.93 9.87 10.28
N LEU A 151 6.62 9.74 10.53
CA LEU A 151 5.82 10.76 11.25
C LEU A 151 6.43 11.24 12.58
N LYS A 152 7.08 10.33 13.33
CA LYS A 152 7.71 10.63 14.63
C LYS A 152 9.23 10.47 14.64
N ARG A 153 9.85 10.19 13.49
CA ARG A 153 11.29 9.95 13.40
C ARG A 153 11.85 10.66 12.18
N ARG A 154 12.80 11.56 12.43
CA ARG A 154 13.61 12.18 11.38
C ARG A 154 14.65 11.19 10.86
N PRO A 155 14.98 11.25 9.57
CA PRO A 155 16.01 10.40 9.00
C PRO A 155 17.39 10.82 9.50
N SER A 156 18.31 9.87 9.61
CA SER A 156 19.62 10.13 10.19
C SER A 156 20.47 11.10 9.36
N TRP A 157 20.23 11.15 8.05
CA TRP A 157 20.97 12.01 7.12
C TRP A 157 20.59 13.49 7.17
N LEU A 158 19.45 13.86 7.77
CA LEU A 158 18.98 15.24 7.76
C LEU A 158 19.77 16.14 8.74
N GLU A 159 20.20 15.59 9.87
CA GLU A 159 20.88 16.33 10.94
C GLU A 159 22.41 16.24 10.86
N LYS A 160 22.96 15.26 10.14
CA LYS A 160 24.40 15.11 9.94
C LYS A 160 24.99 16.24 9.08
N ASP A 161 26.19 16.67 9.45
CA ASP A 161 26.96 17.66 8.69
C ASP A 161 27.60 17.05 7.43
N CYS A 162 27.76 17.85 6.38
CA CYS A 162 28.35 17.38 5.12
C CYS A 162 29.77 16.79 5.30
N LEU A 163 30.51 17.25 6.32
CA LEU A 163 31.85 16.75 6.63
C LEU A 163 31.86 15.29 7.12
N GLU A 164 30.77 14.83 7.73
CA GLU A 164 30.66 13.45 8.23
C GLU A 164 30.48 12.42 7.11
N PHE A 165 29.90 12.83 5.98
CA PHE A 165 29.73 11.96 4.80
C PHE A 165 31.01 11.84 3.97
N GLY A 166 31.93 12.80 4.11
CA GLY A 166 33.19 12.86 3.38
C GLY A 166 33.20 13.90 2.26
N PRO A 167 34.29 13.96 1.47
CA PRO A 167 34.49 15.01 0.47
C PRO A 167 33.45 14.92 -0.66
N PRO A 168 33.06 16.05 -1.28
CA PRO A 168 32.08 16.06 -2.37
C PRO A 168 32.54 15.17 -3.53
N ILE A 169 31.65 14.30 -4.03
CA ILE A 169 31.91 13.45 -5.20
C ILE A 169 31.71 14.26 -6.49
N TYR A 170 30.73 15.16 -6.46
CA TYR A 170 30.37 16.01 -7.59
C TYR A 170 30.78 17.45 -7.29
N GLN A 171 31.55 18.06 -8.19
CA GLN A 171 32.12 19.41 -8.01
C GLN A 171 31.20 20.53 -8.52
N GLU A 172 30.40 20.26 -9.56
CA GLU A 172 29.63 21.28 -10.29
C GLU A 172 28.12 21.02 -10.22
N THR A 173 27.67 19.87 -10.70
CA THR A 173 26.24 19.53 -10.76
C THR A 173 26.03 18.04 -10.55
N ILE A 174 25.05 17.72 -9.71
CA ILE A 174 24.65 16.33 -9.47
C ILE A 174 23.66 15.90 -10.55
N PRO A 175 23.90 14.78 -11.25
CA PRO A 175 22.95 14.27 -12.24
C PRO A 175 21.63 13.86 -11.57
N PHE A 176 20.52 14.34 -12.12
CA PHE A 176 19.16 14.05 -11.61
C PHE A 176 18.88 12.55 -11.46
N SER A 177 19.37 11.73 -12.40
CA SER A 177 19.20 10.27 -12.35
C SER A 177 19.75 9.65 -11.07
N LYS A 178 20.85 10.18 -10.53
CA LYS A 178 21.45 9.67 -9.29
C LYS A 178 20.63 10.04 -8.07
N ILE A 179 20.04 11.24 -8.05
CA ILE A 179 19.12 11.66 -6.99
C ILE A 179 17.84 10.81 -7.05
N LEU A 180 17.30 10.60 -8.27
CA LEU A 180 16.09 9.81 -8.47
C LEU A 180 16.28 8.36 -8.01
N HIS A 181 17.42 7.74 -8.30
CA HIS A 181 17.71 6.38 -7.87
C HIS A 181 17.69 6.21 -6.34
N GLU A 182 17.98 7.27 -5.59
CA GLU A 182 17.91 7.20 -4.12
C GLU A 182 16.48 7.32 -3.58
N VAL A 183 15.58 8.02 -4.27
CA VAL A 183 14.21 8.31 -3.79
C VAL A 183 13.11 7.52 -4.51
N HIS A 184 13.48 6.72 -5.52
CA HIS A 184 12.51 6.02 -6.36
C HIS A 184 11.74 4.91 -5.63
N LEU A 185 12.32 4.27 -4.61
CA LEU A 185 11.69 3.17 -3.90
C LEU A 185 10.49 3.68 -3.09
N GLU A 186 10.65 4.83 -2.44
CA GLU A 186 9.59 5.52 -1.72
C GLU A 186 8.45 5.90 -2.66
N ALA A 187 8.78 6.44 -3.84
CA ALA A 187 7.78 6.80 -4.85
C ALA A 187 7.04 5.59 -5.43
N VAL A 188 7.74 4.47 -5.67
CA VAL A 188 7.14 3.23 -6.16
C VAL A 188 6.25 2.60 -5.10
N LEU A 189 6.71 2.49 -3.85
CA LEU A 189 5.92 1.97 -2.73
C LEU A 189 4.67 2.82 -2.49
N TRP A 190 4.80 4.15 -2.58
CA TRP A 190 3.66 5.05 -2.55
C TRP A 190 2.68 4.75 -3.68
N GLY A 191 3.17 4.65 -4.93
CA GLY A 191 2.33 4.36 -6.10
C GLY A 191 1.61 3.02 -5.99
N ILE A 192 2.26 1.98 -5.47
CA ILE A 192 1.63 0.70 -5.14
C ILE A 192 0.50 0.90 -4.13
N GLY A 193 0.74 1.67 -3.07
CA GLY A 193 -0.28 2.01 -2.08
C GLY A 193 -1.48 2.72 -2.72
N THR A 194 -1.23 3.70 -3.59
CA THR A 194 -2.29 4.42 -4.30
C THR A 194 -3.13 3.47 -5.17
N ALA A 195 -2.49 2.59 -5.93
CA ALA A 195 -3.19 1.58 -6.74
C ALA A 195 -4.04 0.62 -5.87
N LEU A 196 -3.53 0.22 -4.70
CA LEU A 196 -4.28 -0.61 -3.75
C LEU A 196 -5.49 0.14 -3.14
N GLY A 197 -5.38 1.45 -2.93
CA GLY A 197 -6.50 2.27 -2.44
C GLY A 197 -7.64 2.42 -3.44
N GLU A 198 -7.36 2.28 -4.75
CA GLU A 198 -8.35 2.38 -5.84
C GLU A 198 -9.08 1.06 -6.13
N LEU A 199 -8.54 -0.08 -5.68
CA LEU A 199 -9.17 -1.41 -5.82
C LEU A 199 -10.60 -1.51 -5.24
N PRO A 200 -10.90 -1.05 -4.00
CA PRO A 200 -12.24 -1.15 -3.43
C PRO A 200 -13.36 -0.54 -4.31
N PRO A 201 -13.28 0.72 -4.77
CA PRO A 201 -14.31 1.28 -5.65
C PRO A 201 -14.38 0.56 -7.02
N TYR A 202 -13.25 0.04 -7.53
CA TYR A 202 -13.23 -0.73 -8.77
C TYR A 202 -14.03 -2.04 -8.69
N PHE A 203 -13.93 -2.79 -7.59
CA PHE A 203 -14.73 -4.02 -7.44
C PHE A 203 -16.21 -3.72 -7.24
N ILE A 204 -16.54 -2.63 -6.55
CA ILE A 204 -17.91 -2.21 -6.31
C ILE A 204 -18.60 -1.80 -7.62
N SER A 205 -17.90 -1.13 -8.53
CA SER A 205 -18.43 -0.78 -9.85
C SER A 205 -18.55 -2.00 -10.78
N ARG A 206 -17.54 -2.88 -10.78
CA ARG A 206 -17.58 -4.13 -11.58
C ARG A 206 -18.68 -5.10 -11.13
N ALA A 207 -18.91 -5.24 -9.82
CA ALA A 207 -19.98 -6.08 -9.30
C ALA A 207 -21.39 -5.55 -9.62
N GLY A 208 -21.52 -4.24 -9.89
CA GLY A 208 -22.77 -3.63 -10.34
C GLY A 208 -23.09 -3.86 -11.83
N TYR A 209 -22.08 -4.14 -12.66
CA TYR A 209 -22.23 -4.34 -14.10
C TYR A 209 -22.53 -5.80 -14.50
N ASN A 210 -22.06 -6.78 -13.72
CA ASN A 210 -22.30 -8.21 -13.97
C ASN A 210 -23.67 -8.72 -13.48
N LYS A 211 -24.70 -7.88 -13.51
CA LYS A 211 -26.07 -8.19 -13.06
C LYS A 211 -27.07 -7.73 -14.10
#